data_AF-A0A1E3YTE2-F1
#
_entry.id   AF-A0A1E3YTE2-F1
#
_cell.length_a   1.000
_cell.length_b   1.000
_cell.length_c   1.000
_cell.angle_alpha   90.00
_cell.angle_beta   90.00
_cell.angle_gamma   90.00
#
_symmetry.space_group_name_H-M   'P 1'
#
loop_
_entity.id
_entity.type
_entity.pdbx_description
1 polymer ?
#
loop_
_entity_poly.entity_id
_entity_poly.type
_entity_poly.pdbx_seq_one_letter_code
_entity_poly.pdbx_strand_id
1 'polypeptide(L)'
;MNELIGASAALASLIALTRWARTVPTRAWGDGTPPATAASRRAWAVVLATVVLQALAATAAAGPAAGLALVVAAWMVLGWLLVLAMNQWPAGSLRWGHRLGALGGTGCLLALAWQLLRAGGLVP
;
A
#
# COMPACT_ATOMS: atom_id res chain seq x y z
N MET A 1 -0.72 17.01 -10.38
CA MET A 1 -0.23 15.65 -10.72
C MET A 1 0.50 15.02 -9.54
N ASN A 2 1.48 15.70 -8.93
CA ASN A 2 2.25 15.16 -7.80
C ASN A 2 1.39 14.79 -6.58
N GLU A 3 0.38 15.60 -6.23
CA GLU A 3 -0.57 15.28 -5.13
C GLU A 3 -1.34 13.98 -5.36
N LEU A 4 -1.75 13.71 -6.61
CA LEU A 4 -2.46 12.47 -6.96
C LEU A 4 -1.54 11.25 -6.85
N ILE A 5 -0.26 11.41 -7.23
CA ILE A 5 0.75 10.34 -7.08
C ILE A 5 1.04 10.08 -5.61
N GLY A 6 1.12 11.14 -4.80
CA GLY A 6 1.26 11.04 -3.35
C GLY A 6 0.06 10.34 -2.70
N ALA A 7 -1.16 10.73 -3.07
CA ALA A 7 -2.38 10.10 -2.59
C ALA A 7 -2.49 8.63 -3.04
N SER A 8 -2.10 8.29 -4.28
CA SER A 8 -2.07 6.91 -4.74
C SER A 8 -1.02 6.08 -4.00
N ALA A 9 0.16 6.65 -3.73
CA ALA A 9 1.21 6.01 -2.94
C ALA A 9 0.73 5.77 -1.50
N ALA A 10 0.08 6.75 -0.88
CA ALA A 10 -0.52 6.58 0.43
C ALA A 10 -1.60 5.48 0.42
N LEU A 11 -2.55 5.52 -0.53
CA LEU A 11 -3.61 4.52 -0.66
C LEU A 11 -3.06 3.10 -0.88
N ALA A 12 -1.99 2.95 -1.66
CA ALA A 12 -1.36 1.66 -1.91
C ALA A 12 -0.93 0.97 -0.59
N SER A 13 -0.69 1.72 0.49
CA SER A 13 -0.30 1.14 1.80
C SER A 13 -1.37 0.20 2.34
N LEU A 14 -2.63 0.42 1.99
CA LEU A 14 -3.74 -0.44 2.40
C LEU A 14 -3.62 -1.88 1.83
N ILE A 15 -2.99 -2.09 0.65
CA ILE A 15 -2.69 -3.47 0.19
C ILE A 15 -1.70 -4.12 1.13
N ALA A 16 -0.59 -3.46 1.41
CA ALA A 16 0.47 -4.01 2.25
C ALA A 16 -0.05 -4.26 3.67
N LEU A 17 -0.73 -3.27 4.25
CA LEU A 17 -1.33 -3.37 5.58
C LEU A 17 -2.37 -4.49 5.65
N THR A 18 -3.32 -4.59 4.70
CA THR A 18 -4.35 -5.67 4.75
C THR A 18 -3.79 -7.07 4.45
N ARG A 19 -2.65 -7.17 3.74
CA ARG A 19 -1.94 -8.44 3.51
C ARG A 19 -1.10 -8.84 4.71
N TRP A 20 -0.36 -7.90 5.28
CA TRP A 20 0.41 -8.10 6.50
C TRP A 20 -0.50 -8.47 7.66
N ALA A 21 -1.60 -7.73 7.80
CA ALA A 21 -2.64 -7.99 8.78
C ALA A 21 -2.99 -9.48 8.75
N ARG A 22 -3.42 -10.04 7.62
CA ARG A 22 -3.79 -11.47 7.47
C ARG A 22 -2.70 -12.50 7.79
N THR A 23 -1.44 -12.10 7.95
CA THR A 23 -0.35 -12.99 8.37
C THR A 23 -0.12 -13.05 9.86
N VAL A 24 -0.72 -12.14 10.62
CA VAL A 24 -0.59 -12.06 12.07
C VAL A 24 -1.86 -12.66 12.70
N PRO A 25 -1.75 -13.57 13.68
CA PRO A 25 -2.92 -14.04 14.41
C PRO A 25 -3.51 -12.86 15.19
N THR A 26 -4.60 -12.28 14.69
CA THR A 26 -5.34 -11.23 15.41
C THR A 26 -6.69 -11.79 15.84
N ARG A 27 -6.97 -11.71 17.16
CA ARG A 27 -8.25 -12.15 17.74
C ARG A 27 -9.47 -11.55 17.02
N ALA A 28 -9.32 -10.35 16.46
CA ALA A 28 -10.37 -9.63 15.73
C ALA A 28 -10.86 -10.35 14.47
N TRP A 29 -10.14 -11.35 13.96
CA TRP A 29 -10.56 -12.12 12.77
C TRP A 29 -11.04 -13.54 13.07
N GLY A 30 -11.05 -13.97 14.33
CA GLY A 30 -11.52 -15.32 14.71
C GLY A 30 -10.55 -16.44 14.33
N ASP A 31 -9.52 -16.18 13.53
CA ASP A 31 -8.52 -17.16 13.10
C ASP A 31 -7.35 -17.20 14.10
N GLY A 32 -7.40 -18.18 15.00
CA GLY A 32 -6.33 -18.44 15.97
C GLY A 32 -5.08 -19.09 15.35
N THR A 33 -5.13 -19.48 14.08
CA THR A 33 -4.05 -20.19 13.38
C THR A 33 -3.41 -19.32 12.31
N PRO A 34 -2.10 -19.02 12.41
CA PRO A 34 -1.40 -18.29 11.36
C PRO A 34 -1.43 -19.09 10.05
N PRO A 35 -1.46 -18.40 8.89
CA PRO A 35 -1.50 -19.06 7.59
C PRO A 35 -0.25 -19.92 7.37
N ALA A 36 -0.39 -20.98 6.55
CA ALA A 36 0.73 -21.83 6.17
C ALA A 36 1.94 -21.00 5.69
N THR A 37 3.15 -21.48 5.97
CA THR A 37 4.43 -20.75 5.72
C THR A 37 4.54 -20.20 4.30
N ALA A 38 4.08 -20.94 3.29
CA ALA A 38 4.05 -20.49 1.90
C ALA A 38 3.12 -19.29 1.67
N ALA A 39 1.94 -19.26 2.30
CA ALA A 39 1.00 -18.15 2.22
C ALA A 39 1.55 -16.90 2.93
N SER A 40 2.27 -17.09 4.05
CA SER A 40 2.97 -15.99 4.75
C SER A 40 4.09 -15.39 3.89
N ARG A 41 4.94 -16.21 3.25
CA ARG A 41 5.97 -15.72 2.31
C ARG A 41 5.37 -14.92 1.16
N ARG A 42 4.27 -15.39 0.57
CA ARG A 42 3.58 -14.69 -0.52
C ARG A 42 3.03 -13.34 -0.06
N ALA A 43 2.46 -13.26 1.13
CA ALA A 43 1.97 -12.00 1.69
C ALA A 43 3.12 -11.01 1.94
N TRP A 44 4.25 -11.45 2.48
CA TRP A 44 5.44 -10.63 2.65
C TRP A 44 6.03 -10.14 1.32
N ALA A 45 6.04 -11.00 0.29
CA ALA A 45 6.46 -10.58 -1.05
C ALA A 45 5.60 -9.44 -1.59
N VAL A 46 4.27 -9.51 -1.38
CA VAL A 46 3.35 -8.42 -1.77
C VAL A 46 3.60 -7.16 -0.94
N VAL A 47 3.81 -7.28 0.37
CA VAL A 47 4.14 -6.15 1.24
C VAL A 47 5.39 -5.42 0.74
N LEU A 48 6.49 -6.15 0.53
CA LEU A 48 7.76 -5.60 0.05
C LEU A 48 7.61 -4.96 -1.33
N ALA A 49 6.97 -5.64 -2.28
CA ALA A 49 6.73 -5.09 -3.62
C ALA A 49 5.92 -3.78 -3.55
N THR A 50 4.94 -3.70 -2.65
CA THR A 50 4.11 -2.50 -2.48
C THR A 50 4.91 -1.35 -1.87
N VAL A 51 5.77 -1.62 -0.88
CA VAL A 51 6.66 -0.60 -0.29
C VAL A 51 7.62 -0.05 -1.34
N VAL A 52 8.23 -0.92 -2.14
CA VAL A 52 9.13 -0.50 -3.23
C VAL A 52 8.37 0.37 -4.24
N LEU A 53 7.18 -0.07 -4.66
CA LEU A 53 6.34 0.70 -5.60
C LEU A 53 5.99 2.10 -5.05
N GLN A 54 5.61 2.19 -3.77
CA GLN A 54 5.31 3.46 -3.10
C GLN A 54 6.52 4.37 -3.02
N ALA A 55 7.67 3.83 -2.60
CA ALA A 55 8.89 4.60 -2.47
C ALA A 55 9.32 5.15 -3.84
N LEU A 56 9.29 4.33 -4.90
CA LEU A 56 9.61 4.80 -6.24
C LEU A 56 8.63 5.89 -6.73
N ALA A 57 7.33 5.66 -6.60
CA ALA A 57 6.32 6.63 -7.05
C ALA A 57 6.39 7.95 -6.27
N ALA A 58 6.53 7.89 -4.94
CA ALA A 58 6.58 9.07 -4.08
C ALA A 58 7.88 9.84 -4.25
N THR A 59 9.02 9.15 -4.34
CA THR A 59 10.33 9.82 -4.53
C THR A 59 10.45 10.46 -5.91
N ALA A 60 9.87 9.84 -6.95
CA ALA A 60 9.84 10.44 -8.28
C ALA A 60 8.89 11.65 -8.37
N ALA A 61 7.84 11.71 -7.53
CA ALA A 61 6.90 12.84 -7.52
C ALA A 61 7.35 14.03 -6.65
N ALA A 62 7.98 13.77 -5.50
CA ALA A 62 8.25 14.78 -4.47
C ALA A 62 9.74 14.88 -4.07
N GLY A 63 10.61 14.06 -4.66
CA GLY A 63 12.01 13.93 -4.26
C GLY A 63 12.23 12.92 -3.13
N PRO A 64 13.49 12.53 -2.86
CA PRO A 64 13.82 11.40 -2.00
C PRO A 64 13.36 11.58 -0.55
N ALA A 65 13.67 12.73 0.07
CA ALA A 65 13.35 12.98 1.47
C ALA A 65 11.83 13.07 1.71
N ALA A 66 11.13 13.90 0.91
CA ALA A 66 9.68 14.09 1.05
C ALA A 66 8.91 12.81 0.67
N GLY A 67 9.34 12.10 -0.37
CA GLY A 67 8.71 10.86 -0.80
C GLY A 67 8.80 9.75 0.26
N LEU A 68 9.96 9.54 0.86
CA LEU A 68 10.11 8.56 1.95
C LEU A 68 9.34 8.96 3.20
N ALA A 69 9.37 10.25 3.58
CA ALA A 69 8.59 10.75 4.70
C ALA A 69 7.08 10.52 4.51
N LEU A 70 6.57 10.73 3.29
CA LEU A 70 5.18 10.44 2.94
C LEU A 70 4.84 8.97 3.11
N VAL A 71 5.69 8.05 2.62
CA VAL A 71 5.45 6.61 2.78
C VAL A 71 5.38 6.23 4.25
N VAL A 72 6.33 6.70 5.07
CA VAL A 72 6.34 6.43 6.52
C VAL A 72 5.08 6.99 7.20
N ALA A 73 4.74 8.25 6.90
CA ALA A 73 3.54 8.90 7.45
C ALA A 73 2.26 8.17 7.05
N ALA A 74 2.14 7.77 5.78
CA ALA A 74 0.99 7.02 5.28
C ALA A 74 0.83 5.68 6.00
N TRP A 75 1.92 4.94 6.20
CA TRP A 75 1.90 3.69 6.95
C TRP A 75 1.46 3.87 8.40
N MET A 76 1.93 4.93 9.08
CA MET A 76 1.53 5.23 10.45
C MET A 76 0.04 5.59 10.54
N VAL A 77 -0.40 6.55 9.72
CA VAL A 77 -1.78 7.08 9.77
C VAL A 77 -2.78 6.02 9.29
N LEU A 78 -2.55 5.40 8.13
CA LEU A 78 -3.46 4.38 7.59
C LEU A 78 -3.37 3.07 8.35
N GLY A 79 -2.22 2.73 8.92
CA GLY A 79 -2.09 1.60 9.84
C GLY A 79 -2.93 1.80 11.10
N TRP A 80 -2.84 2.97 11.73
CA TRP A 80 -3.64 3.32 12.89
C TRP A 80 -5.15 3.32 12.57
N LEU A 81 -5.56 3.98 11.48
CA LEU A 81 -6.96 4.00 11.04
C LEU A 81 -7.48 2.61 10.71
N LEU A 82 -6.67 1.75 10.07
CA LEU A 82 -7.05 0.38 9.77
C LEU A 82 -7.29 -0.43 11.04
N VAL A 83 -6.44 -0.27 12.06
CA VAL A 83 -6.64 -0.94 13.37
C VAL A 83 -7.95 -0.49 14.01
N LEU A 84 -8.23 0.82 14.03
CA LEU A 84 -9.52 1.34 14.54
C LEU A 84 -10.71 0.78 13.77
N ALA A 85 -10.63 0.81 12.44
CA ALA A 85 -11.69 0.31 11.56
C ALA A 85 -11.91 -1.19 11.75
N MET A 86 -10.85 -1.98 11.92
CA MET A 86 -10.94 -3.41 12.19
C MET A 86 -11.61 -3.73 13.52
N ASN A 87 -11.39 -2.90 14.56
CA ASN A 87 -12.03 -3.09 15.86
C ASN A 87 -13.55 -2.86 15.81
N GLN A 88 -14.03 -1.99 14.90
CA GLN A 88 -15.45 -1.71 14.77
C GLN A 88 -16.13 -2.60 13.71
N TRP A 89 -15.48 -2.81 12.56
CA TRP A 89 -16.06 -3.52 11.42
C TRP A 89 -15.01 -4.34 10.64
N PRO A 90 -14.61 -5.53 11.15
CA PRO A 90 -13.46 -6.26 10.63
C PRO A 90 -13.62 -6.73 9.17
N ALA A 91 -14.77 -7.33 8.84
CA ALA A 91 -15.02 -7.86 7.49
C ALA A 91 -15.15 -6.74 6.43
N GLY A 92 -15.81 -5.63 6.78
CA GLY A 92 -15.95 -4.47 5.90
C GLY A 92 -14.61 -3.78 5.64
N SER A 93 -13.81 -3.58 6.68
CA SER A 93 -12.51 -2.91 6.61
C SER A 93 -11.51 -3.62 5.70
N LEU A 94 -11.45 -4.96 5.74
CA LEU A 94 -10.56 -5.73 4.86
C LEU A 94 -10.97 -5.62 3.39
N ARG A 95 -12.28 -5.70 3.10
CA ARG A 95 -12.79 -5.64 1.72
C ARG A 95 -12.51 -4.27 1.10
N TRP A 96 -12.80 -3.20 1.84
CA TRP A 96 -12.57 -1.84 1.36
C TRP A 96 -11.08 -1.48 1.34
N GLY A 97 -10.31 -1.88 2.35
CA GLY A 97 -8.86 -1.68 2.37
C GLY A 97 -8.17 -2.33 1.16
N HIS A 98 -8.57 -3.55 0.77
CA HIS A 98 -8.01 -4.17 -0.43
C HIS A 98 -8.41 -3.41 -1.72
N ARG A 99 -9.66 -2.96 -1.84
CA ARG A 99 -10.14 -2.23 -3.03
C ARG A 99 -9.43 -0.88 -3.17
N LEU A 100 -9.38 -0.11 -2.08
CA LEU A 100 -8.71 1.19 -2.03
C LEU A 100 -7.22 1.05 -2.28
N GLY A 101 -6.58 0.04 -1.69
CA GLY A 101 -5.17 -0.23 -1.96
C GLY A 101 -4.90 -0.65 -3.40
N ALA A 102 -5.79 -1.41 -4.06
CA ALA A 102 -5.67 -1.73 -5.48
C ALA A 102 -5.78 -0.49 -6.37
N LEU A 103 -6.68 0.43 -6.04
CA LEU A 103 -6.75 1.74 -6.71
C LEU A 103 -5.46 2.54 -6.50
N GLY A 104 -4.91 2.57 -5.29
CA GLY A 104 -3.62 3.22 -5.01
C GLY A 104 -2.47 2.60 -5.81
N GLY A 105 -2.37 1.27 -5.81
CA GLY A 105 -1.32 0.54 -6.52
C GLY A 105 -1.38 0.71 -8.04
N THR A 106 -2.58 0.66 -8.61
CA THR A 106 -2.77 0.96 -10.05
C THR A 106 -2.41 2.40 -10.38
N GLY A 107 -2.77 3.37 -9.53
CA GLY A 107 -2.33 4.76 -9.65
C GLY A 107 -0.82 4.93 -9.65
N CYS A 108 -0.10 4.25 -8.74
CA CYS A 108 1.37 4.27 -8.72
C CYS A 108 2.00 3.68 -9.98
N LEU A 109 1.48 2.55 -10.47
CA LEU A 109 1.99 1.92 -11.69
C LEU A 109 1.79 2.82 -12.91
N LEU A 110 0.60 3.42 -13.05
CA LEU A 110 0.31 4.36 -14.13
C LEU A 110 1.21 5.60 -14.05
N ALA A 111 1.43 6.14 -12.85
CA ALA A 111 2.30 7.29 -12.63
C ALA A 111 3.75 7.01 -13.05
N LEU A 112 4.29 5.85 -12.66
CA LEU A 112 5.65 5.45 -13.04
C LEU A 112 5.76 5.14 -14.53
N ALA A 113 4.78 4.43 -15.11
CA ALA A 113 4.74 4.16 -16.55
C ALA A 113 4.74 5.48 -17.35
N TRP A 114 3.93 6.46 -16.92
CA TRP A 114 3.90 7.78 -17.53
C TRP A 114 5.25 8.50 -17.45
N GLN A 115 5.91 8.48 -16.30
CA GLN A 115 7.23 9.09 -16.14
C GLN A 115 8.30 8.42 -17.00
N LEU A 116 8.27 7.09 -17.11
CA LEU A 116 9.18 6.33 -17.99
C LEU A 116 8.95 6.68 -19.47
N LEU A 117 7.69 6.78 -19.90
CA LEU A 117 7.36 7.20 -21.26
C LEU A 117 7.85 8.62 -21.56
N ARG A 118 7.72 9.53 -20.59
CA ARG A 118 8.27 10.89 -20.68
C ARG A 118 9.79 10.91 -20.79
N ALA A 119 10.48 10.14 -19.94
CA ALA A 119 11.93 10.01 -19.96
C ALA A 119 12.44 9.40 -21.28
N GLY A 120 11.67 8.50 -21.89
CA GLY A 120 11.95 7.90 -23.19
C GLY A 120 11.56 8.75 -24.41
N GLY A 121 11.00 9.96 -24.20
CA GLY A 121 10.59 10.86 -25.29
C GLY A 121 9.36 10.39 -26.08
N LEU A 122 8.62 9.40 -25.58
CA LEU A 122 7.43 8.84 -26.23
C LEU A 122 6.16 9.65 -25.97
N VAL A 123 6.21 10.57 -25.00
CA VAL A 123 5.11 11.42 -24.56
C VAL A 123 5.67 12.81 -24.21
N PRO A 124 4.98 13.92 -24.58
CA PRO A 124 5.45 15.29 -24.34
C PRO A 124 5.54 15.72 -22.85
#